data_AF-A0A2V5VFG1-F1
#
_entry.id   AF-A0A2V5VFG1-F1
#
_cell.length_a   1.000
_cell.length_b   1.000
_cell.length_c   1.000
_cell.angle_alpha   90.00
_cell.angle_beta   90.00
_cell.angle_gamma   90.00
#
_symmetry.space_group_name_H-M   'P 1'
#
loop_
_entity.id
_entity.type
_entity.pdbx_description
1 polymer ?
#
loop_
_entity_poly.entity_id
_entity_poly.type
_entity_poly.pdbx_seq_one_letter_code
_entity_poly.pdbx_strand_id
1 'polypeptide(L)'
;MNDYSQEGAGKISLHGNGMGLPSLEEVEKRAREIAMIDERNPDEFTDADWAQARQELLGAEHPTPPEETKQNAELTEDWYVAAASRGHRAPRPGVDEEEETVGEHLVIGGVEEATHDQMLEARREELEQEGGIV
;
A
#
# COMPACT_ATOMS: atom_id res chain seq x y z
N MET A 1 -23.31 20.66 19.63
CA MET A 1 -23.37 19.95 18.33
C MET A 1 -22.20 19.00 18.29
N ASN A 2 -22.43 17.70 18.50
CA ASN A 2 -21.44 16.68 18.17
C ASN A 2 -21.99 15.94 16.97
N ASP A 3 -21.51 16.34 15.79
CA ASP A 3 -21.65 15.60 14.55
C ASP A 3 -20.75 14.36 14.63
N TYR A 4 -21.23 13.34 15.33
CA TYR A 4 -20.70 11.99 15.16
C TYR A 4 -21.23 11.49 13.82
N SER A 5 -20.45 11.72 12.76
CA SER A 5 -20.58 10.98 11.52
C SER A 5 -20.62 9.49 11.90
N GLN A 6 -21.78 8.86 11.73
CA GLN A 6 -21.91 7.41 11.88
C GLN A 6 -20.89 6.78 10.92
N GLU A 7 -19.82 6.21 11.47
CA GLU A 7 -18.91 5.37 10.71
C GLU A 7 -19.76 4.26 10.08
N GLY A 8 -19.88 4.28 8.75
CA GLY A 8 -20.70 3.32 8.02
C GLY A 8 -20.29 1.90 8.41
N ALA A 9 -21.26 1.08 8.80
CA ALA A 9 -21.01 -0.25 9.33
C ALA A 9 -20.57 -1.21 8.21
N GLY A 10 -19.29 -1.25 7.85
CA GLY A 10 -18.76 -2.13 6.81
C GLY A 10 -17.23 -2.27 6.83
N LYS A 11 -16.70 -3.46 6.53
CA LYS A 11 -15.24 -3.71 6.48
C LYS A 11 -14.57 -3.12 5.22
N ILE A 12 -15.36 -2.67 4.25
CA ILE A 12 -14.93 -2.09 2.98
C ILE A 12 -15.55 -0.69 2.94
N SER A 13 -14.80 0.33 2.52
CA SER A 13 -15.31 1.70 2.46
C SER A 13 -15.17 2.27 1.05
N LEU A 14 -16.21 2.96 0.60
CA LEU A 14 -16.19 3.76 -0.62
C LEU A 14 -16.39 5.23 -0.26
N HIS A 15 -15.41 6.09 -0.55
CA HIS A 15 -15.43 7.52 -0.19
C HIS A 15 -15.67 7.81 1.30
N GLY A 16 -15.18 6.95 2.20
CA GLY A 16 -15.35 7.10 3.65
C GLY A 16 -16.70 6.65 4.19
N ASN A 17 -17.65 6.27 3.32
CA ASN A 17 -18.84 5.53 3.73
C ASN A 17 -18.49 4.05 3.79
N GLY A 18 -18.57 3.44 4.98
CA GLY A 18 -18.43 2.00 5.13
C GLY A 18 -19.56 1.31 4.37
N MET A 19 -19.17 0.55 3.34
CA MET A 19 -20.02 -0.31 2.55
C MET A 19 -20.34 -1.54 3.40
N GLY A 20 -21.49 -1.47 4.05
CA GLY A 20 -21.95 -2.46 5.01
C GLY A 20 -22.72 -3.60 4.39
N LEU A 21 -23.51 -4.27 5.23
CA LEU A 21 -24.60 -5.10 4.74
C LEU A 21 -25.50 -4.22 3.85
N PRO A 22 -25.94 -4.70 2.68
CA PRO A 22 -26.89 -4.00 1.83
C PRO A 22 -28.09 -3.52 2.64
N SER A 23 -28.46 -2.27 2.46
CA SER A 23 -29.68 -1.69 3.02
C SER A 23 -30.93 -2.31 2.38
N LEU A 24 -32.07 -2.21 3.07
CA LEU A 24 -33.34 -2.71 2.53
C LEU A 24 -33.73 -2.00 1.21
N GLU A 25 -33.38 -0.73 1.06
CA GLU A 25 -33.62 0.05 -0.17
C GLU A 25 -32.79 -0.48 -1.34
N GLU A 26 -31.53 -0.88 -1.10
CA GLU A 26 -30.68 -1.49 -2.13
C GLU A 26 -31.21 -2.86 -2.58
N VAL A 27 -31.73 -3.65 -1.64
CA VAL A 27 -32.40 -4.93 -1.93
C VAL A 27 -33.68 -4.70 -2.73
N GLU A 28 -34.50 -3.73 -2.34
CA GLU A 28 -35.72 -3.39 -3.07
C GLU A 28 -35.41 -2.94 -4.50
N LYS A 29 -34.48 -2.00 -4.65
CA LYS A 29 -34.03 -1.52 -5.96
C LYS A 29 -33.60 -2.68 -6.83
N ARG A 30 -32.84 -3.63 -6.27
CA ARG A 30 -32.40 -4.82 -7.00
C ARG A 30 -33.57 -5.75 -7.37
N ALA A 31 -34.56 -5.93 -6.50
CA ALA A 31 -35.76 -6.72 -6.81
C ALA A 31 -36.57 -6.12 -7.97
N ARG A 32 -36.70 -4.78 -8.01
CA ARG A 32 -37.34 -4.07 -9.13
C ARG A 32 -36.57 -4.22 -10.43
N GLU A 33 -35.23 -4.18 -10.37
CA GLU A 33 -34.36 -4.45 -11.53
C GLU A 33 -34.55 -5.88 -12.07
N ILE A 34 -34.64 -6.88 -11.18
CA ILE A 34 -34.89 -8.27 -11.57
C ILE A 34 -36.25 -8.40 -12.26
N ALA A 35 -37.31 -7.80 -11.70
CA ALA A 35 -38.62 -7.78 -12.35
C ALA A 35 -38.58 -7.11 -13.74
N MET A 36 -37.80 -6.04 -13.90
CA MET A 36 -37.60 -5.38 -15.20
C MET A 36 -36.86 -6.27 -16.20
N ILE A 37 -35.84 -7.01 -15.76
CA ILE A 37 -35.07 -7.95 -16.58
C ILE A 37 -35.97 -9.08 -17.09
N ASP A 38 -36.91 -9.52 -16.27
CA ASP A 38 -37.91 -10.53 -16.61
C ASP A 38 -39.09 -9.98 -17.43
N GLU A 39 -38.96 -8.78 -17.99
CA GLU A 39 -40.00 -8.10 -18.78
C GLU A 39 -41.32 -7.87 -18.02
N ARG A 40 -41.28 -7.83 -16.68
CA ARG A 40 -42.42 -7.52 -15.80
C ARG A 40 -42.39 -6.06 -15.34
N ASN A 41 -43.51 -5.62 -14.77
CA ASN A 41 -43.59 -4.29 -14.18
C ASN A 41 -42.68 -4.21 -12.94
N PRO A 42 -41.71 -3.26 -12.87
CA PRO A 42 -40.80 -3.12 -11.74
C PRO A 42 -41.51 -2.85 -10.41
N ASP A 43 -42.68 -2.19 -10.43
CA ASP A 43 -43.45 -1.88 -9.23
C ASP A 43 -44.27 -3.09 -8.72
N GLU A 44 -44.31 -4.20 -9.48
CA GLU A 44 -44.98 -5.46 -9.13
C GLU A 44 -43.95 -6.59 -8.94
N PHE A 45 -42.80 -6.28 -8.34
CA PHE A 45 -41.81 -7.29 -7.98
C PHE A 45 -42.39 -8.30 -6.97
N THR A 46 -41.98 -9.56 -7.10
CA THR A 46 -42.48 -10.68 -6.30
C THR A 46 -41.56 -11.02 -5.14
N ASP A 47 -42.04 -11.82 -4.19
CA ASP A 47 -41.20 -12.36 -3.11
C ASP A 47 -39.99 -13.16 -3.63
N ALA A 48 -40.12 -13.78 -4.82
CA ALA A 48 -39.01 -14.49 -5.46
C ALA A 48 -37.91 -13.52 -5.92
N ASP A 49 -38.29 -12.37 -6.50
CA ASP A 49 -37.35 -11.33 -6.91
C ASP A 49 -36.62 -10.73 -5.71
N TRP A 50 -37.35 -10.55 -4.60
CA TRP A 50 -36.77 -10.08 -3.35
C TRP A 50 -35.78 -11.08 -2.75
N ALA A 51 -36.13 -12.37 -2.74
CA ALA A 51 -35.24 -13.43 -2.27
C ALA A 51 -33.96 -13.52 -3.12
N GLN A 52 -34.11 -13.43 -4.45
CA GLN A 52 -32.98 -13.41 -5.37
C GLN A 52 -32.11 -12.17 -5.17
N ALA A 53 -32.71 -10.97 -5.04
CA ALA A 53 -31.99 -9.74 -4.75
C ALA A 53 -31.17 -9.83 -3.46
N ARG A 54 -31.75 -10.42 -2.40
CA ARG A 54 -31.03 -10.69 -1.15
C ARG A 54 -29.86 -11.64 -1.36
N GLN A 55 -30.05 -12.73 -2.08
CA GLN A 55 -28.99 -13.71 -2.35
C GLN A 55 -27.85 -13.10 -3.18
N GLU A 56 -28.16 -12.26 -4.16
CA GLU A 56 -27.15 -11.59 -5.00
C GLU A 56 -26.34 -10.56 -4.20
N LEU A 57 -26.98 -9.78 -3.33
CA LEU A 57 -26.32 -8.69 -2.60
C LEU A 57 -25.64 -9.15 -1.31
N LEU A 58 -26.22 -10.12 -0.59
CA LEU A 58 -25.64 -10.67 0.65
C LEU A 58 -24.75 -11.88 0.40
N GLY A 59 -24.84 -12.49 -0.79
CA GLY A 59 -24.25 -13.80 -1.07
C GLY A 59 -25.07 -14.94 -0.47
N ALA A 60 -24.55 -16.16 -0.58
CA ALA A 60 -25.16 -17.31 0.09
C ALA A 60 -25.01 -17.16 1.62
N GLU A 61 -26.09 -17.33 2.38
CA GLU A 61 -26.06 -17.28 3.86
C GLU A 61 -25.13 -18.38 4.45
N HIS A 62 -24.92 -19.45 3.69
CA HIS A 62 -23.98 -20.52 4.00
C HIS A 62 -23.19 -20.88 2.74
N PRO A 63 -22.07 -20.19 2.43
CA PRO A 63 -21.15 -20.68 1.43
C PRO A 63 -20.54 -21.95 2.02
N THR A 64 -21.06 -23.11 1.67
CA THR A 64 -20.38 -24.37 1.94
C THR A 64 -19.03 -24.27 1.25
N PRO A 65 -17.91 -24.40 2.00
CA PRO A 65 -16.61 -24.51 1.37
C PRO A 65 -16.69 -25.61 0.30
N PRO A 66 -16.08 -25.41 -0.88
CA PRO A 66 -16.03 -26.47 -1.88
C PRO A 66 -15.46 -27.74 -1.24
N GLU A 67 -16.03 -28.89 -1.55
CA GLU A 67 -15.51 -30.17 -1.05
C GLU A 67 -14.02 -30.32 -1.43
N GLU A 68 -13.23 -30.86 -0.51
CA GLU A 68 -11.84 -31.23 -0.80
C GLU A 68 -11.83 -32.38 -1.81
N THR A 69 -11.42 -32.06 -3.02
CA THR A 69 -11.12 -32.97 -4.12
C THR A 69 -9.60 -33.13 -4.26
N LYS A 70 -9.15 -34.17 -4.97
CA LYS A 70 -7.71 -34.35 -5.25
C LYS A 70 -7.09 -33.16 -6.00
N GLN A 71 -7.91 -32.37 -6.69
CA GLN A 71 -7.51 -31.24 -7.51
C GLN A 71 -7.29 -29.94 -6.72
N ASN A 72 -7.96 -29.76 -5.57
CA ASN A 72 -7.83 -28.57 -4.71
C ASN A 72 -7.21 -28.87 -3.33
N ALA A 73 -6.98 -30.15 -3.00
CA ALA A 73 -6.26 -30.56 -1.79
C ALA A 73 -4.75 -30.28 -1.89
N GLU A 74 -4.20 -30.27 -3.10
CA GLU A 74 -2.78 -29.97 -3.33
C GLU A 74 -2.62 -28.46 -3.52
N LEU A 75 -2.24 -27.76 -2.45
CA LEU A 75 -1.75 -26.38 -2.53
C LEU A 75 -0.49 -26.41 -3.40
N THR A 76 -0.64 -26.10 -4.68
CA THR A 76 0.50 -25.99 -5.60
C THR A 76 1.47 -24.95 -5.04
N GLU A 77 2.75 -25.27 -5.09
CA GLU A 77 3.89 -24.47 -4.61
C GLU A 77 4.09 -23.14 -5.38
N ASP A 78 3.05 -22.66 -6.07
CA ASP A 78 3.02 -21.57 -7.04
C ASP A 78 3.25 -20.18 -6.41
N TRP A 79 3.34 -20.10 -5.08
CA TRP A 79 3.68 -18.87 -4.37
C TRP A 79 5.18 -18.61 -4.28
N TYR A 80 6.03 -19.51 -4.80
CA TYR A 80 7.48 -19.28 -4.86
C TYR A 80 7.86 -18.32 -6.00
N VAL A 81 7.42 -17.06 -5.90
CA VAL A 81 7.84 -16.00 -6.82
C VAL A 81 9.20 -15.49 -6.36
N ALA A 82 10.27 -16.16 -6.82
CA ALA A 82 11.60 -15.58 -6.73
C ALA A 82 11.68 -14.36 -7.66
N ALA A 83 12.09 -13.21 -7.12
CA ALA A 83 12.28 -12.02 -7.94
C ALA A 83 13.34 -12.31 -9.04
N ALA A 84 12.94 -12.21 -10.30
CA ALA A 84 13.82 -12.50 -11.44
C ALA A 84 15.00 -11.49 -11.56
N SER A 85 14.92 -10.35 -10.88
CA SER A 85 15.92 -9.30 -10.89
C SER A 85 16.02 -8.63 -9.52
N ARG A 86 17.22 -8.13 -9.20
CA ARG A 86 17.47 -7.28 -8.02
C ARG A 86 16.87 -5.88 -8.14
N GLY A 87 16.32 -5.53 -9.31
CA GLY A 87 15.85 -4.18 -9.62
C GLY A 87 17.01 -3.22 -9.92
N HIS A 88 16.67 -2.02 -10.34
CA HIS A 88 17.60 -0.92 -10.58
C HIS A 88 16.94 0.39 -10.11
N ARG A 89 17.76 1.32 -9.64
CA ARG A 89 17.31 2.64 -9.18
C ARG A 89 16.85 3.46 -10.39
N ALA A 90 15.61 3.95 -10.34
CA ALA A 90 15.11 4.88 -11.34
C ALA A 90 15.66 6.30 -11.07
N PRO A 91 15.95 7.10 -12.12
CA PRO A 91 16.35 8.49 -11.96
C PRO A 91 15.25 9.26 -11.21
N ARG A 92 15.62 10.07 -10.22
CA ARG A 92 14.68 10.92 -9.49
C ARG A 92 14.49 12.23 -10.26
N PRO A 93 13.27 12.60 -10.68
CA PRO A 93 13.04 13.86 -11.37
C PRO A 93 13.40 15.05 -10.47
N GLY A 94 14.26 15.94 -10.95
CA GLY A 94 14.59 17.20 -10.26
C GLY A 94 15.71 17.12 -9.22
N VAL A 95 16.43 16.01 -9.14
CA VAL A 95 17.70 15.91 -8.39
C VAL A 95 18.82 15.82 -9.43
N ASP A 96 19.72 16.80 -9.44
CA ASP A 96 20.92 16.75 -10.28
C ASP A 96 21.90 15.71 -9.73
N GLU A 97 22.74 15.13 -10.61
CA GLU A 97 23.75 14.13 -10.21
C GLU A 97 24.66 14.68 -9.11
N GLU A 98 24.93 15.99 -9.13
CA GLU A 98 25.73 16.71 -8.16
C GLU A 98 25.09 16.82 -6.76
N GLU A 99 23.74 16.86 -6.69
CA GLU A 99 23.01 16.88 -5.41
C GLU A 99 23.00 15.49 -4.74
N GLU A 100 23.10 14.42 -5.54
CA GLU A 100 23.12 13.04 -5.04
C GLU A 100 24.50 12.65 -4.48
N THR A 101 25.58 13.31 -4.91
CA THR A 101 26.97 13.03 -4.47
C THR A 101 27.48 13.99 -3.38
N VAL A 102 26.65 14.93 -2.89
CA VAL A 102 27.05 15.90 -1.84
C VAL A 102 27.66 15.21 -0.61
N GLY A 103 27.09 14.06 -0.21
CA GLY A 103 27.61 13.30 0.92
C GLY A 103 29.03 12.77 0.70
N GLU A 104 29.34 12.30 -0.52
CA GLU A 104 30.66 11.82 -0.89
C GLU A 104 31.68 12.97 -0.93
N HIS A 105 31.30 14.10 -1.51
CA HIS A 105 32.12 15.31 -1.52
C HIS A 105 32.42 15.83 -0.11
N LEU A 106 31.43 15.79 0.80
CA LEU A 106 31.61 16.19 2.19
C LEU A 106 32.61 15.29 2.93
N VAL A 107 32.54 13.98 2.70
CA VAL A 107 33.49 13.01 3.28
C VAL A 107 34.90 13.26 2.75
N ILE A 108 35.05 13.45 1.44
CA ILE A 108 36.36 13.72 0.82
C ILE A 108 36.95 15.03 1.36
N GLY A 109 36.15 16.12 1.38
CA GLY A 109 36.59 17.41 1.90
C GLY A 109 37.02 17.35 3.36
N GLY A 110 36.29 16.61 4.21
CA GLY A 110 36.65 16.44 5.61
C GLY A 110 37.96 15.65 5.81
N VAL A 111 38.25 14.66 4.97
CA VAL A 111 39.53 13.94 5.00
C VAL A 111 40.67 14.85 4.57
N GLU A 112 40.50 15.61 3.49
CA GLU A 112 41.51 16.56 3.01
C GLU A 112 41.82 17.62 4.06
N GLU A 113 40.80 18.21 4.69
CA GLU A 113 40.97 19.19 5.78
C GLU A 113 41.71 18.58 6.98
N ALA A 114 41.32 17.37 7.42
CA ALA A 114 42.03 16.69 8.51
C ALA A 114 43.49 16.37 8.18
N THR A 115 43.82 16.03 6.93
CA THR A 115 45.22 15.82 6.53
C THR A 115 46.01 17.12 6.51
N HIS A 116 45.38 18.21 6.08
CA HIS A 116 45.99 19.53 6.10
C HIS A 116 46.34 19.98 7.52
N ASP A 117 45.42 19.80 8.48
CA ASP A 117 45.67 20.14 9.88
C ASP A 117 46.82 19.30 10.48
N GLN A 118 46.89 18.01 10.17
CA GLN A 118 48.01 17.15 10.60
C GLN A 118 49.36 17.65 10.07
N MET A 119 49.43 18.11 8.82
CA MET A 119 50.66 18.66 8.26
C MET A 119 51.07 19.96 8.96
N LEU A 120 50.12 20.84 9.27
CA LEU A 120 50.39 22.08 9.99
C LEU A 120 50.88 21.83 11.41
N GLU A 121 50.26 20.90 12.13
CA GLU A 121 50.67 20.52 13.49
C GLU A 121 52.08 19.89 13.49
N ALA A 122 52.37 18.97 12.56
CA ALA A 122 53.70 18.41 12.41
C ALA A 122 54.76 19.50 12.17
N ARG A 123 54.46 20.48 11.31
CA ARG A 123 55.38 21.59 11.05
C ARG A 123 55.57 22.50 12.26
N ARG A 124 54.54 22.72 13.07
CA ARG A 124 54.63 23.48 14.32
C ARG A 124 55.50 22.75 15.34
N GLU A 125 55.29 21.45 15.50
CA GLU A 125 56.08 20.61 16.41
C GLU A 125 57.56 20.58 16.04
N GLU A 126 57.90 20.48 14.74
CA GLU A 126 59.28 20.59 14.26
C GLU A 126 59.93 21.93 14.66
N LEU A 127 59.22 23.04 14.47
CA LEU A 127 59.73 24.38 14.82
C LEU A 127 59.91 24.56 16.33
N GLU A 128 59.04 23.96 17.14
CA GLU A 128 59.18 23.94 18.60
C GLU A 128 60.38 23.10 19.05
N GLN A 129 60.63 21.95 18.40
CA GLN A 129 61.81 21.12 18.66
C GLN A 129 63.12 21.79 18.20
N GLU A 130 63.11 22.49 17.06
CA GLU A 130 64.25 23.27 16.55
C GLU A 130 64.55 24.51 17.43
N GLY A 131 63.51 25.14 17.98
CA GLY A 131 63.62 26.25 18.93
C GLY A 131 63.93 25.81 20.38
N GLY A 132 63.89 24.50 20.66
CA GLY A 132 64.09 23.88 21.97
C GLY A 132 65.48 23.31 22.22
N ILE A 133 66.51 23.76 21.48
CA ILE A 133 67.90 23.46 21.81
C ILE A 133 68.41 24.53 22.80
N VAL A 134 68.27 24.26 24.09
CA VAL A 134 69.08 24.85 25.17
C VAL A 134 69.65 23.73 26.02
#